data_AF-A0A609WCG3-F1
#
_entry.id   AF-A0A609WCG3-F1
#
_cell.length_a   1.000
_cell.length_b   1.000
_cell.length_c   1.000
_cell.angle_alpha   90.00
_cell.angle_beta   90.00
_cell.angle_gamma   90.00
#
_symmetry.space_group_name_H-M   'P 1'
#
loop_
_entity.id
_entity.type
_entity.pdbx_description
1 polymer ?
#
loop_
_entity_poly.entity_id
_entity_poly.type
_entity_poly.pdbx_seq_one_letter_code
_entity_poly.pdbx_strand_id
1 'polypeptide(L)'
;MSHDFMIERSKDKKTAFFFGFADGVFYKYFHCENFNNHFSGSNEGKIISKKGAENALSKILNSEEIKKYPDPDRIEDIKNFYNFVVLKSKEEDKFYIHFS
;
A
#
# COMPACT_ATOMS: atom_id res chain seq x y z
N MET A 1 -9.99 -9.19 8.92
CA MET A 1 -9.31 -8.04 8.28
C MET A 1 -7.82 -8.33 8.38
N SER A 2 -7.06 -8.21 7.30
CA SER A 2 -5.61 -8.42 7.31
C SER A 2 -4.98 -7.24 8.06
N HIS A 3 -4.10 -7.51 9.03
CA HIS A 3 -3.61 -6.48 9.94
C HIS A 3 -2.38 -5.75 9.39
N ASP A 4 -1.69 -6.40 8.44
CA ASP A 4 -0.43 -5.95 7.88
C ASP A 4 -0.50 -5.99 6.34
N PHE A 5 -0.02 -4.92 5.72
CA PHE A 5 0.03 -4.76 4.27
C PHE A 5 1.46 -4.44 3.85
N MET A 6 1.86 -4.96 2.68
CA MET A 6 3.11 -4.60 2.03
C MET A 6 2.87 -4.33 0.56
N ILE A 7 3.44 -3.24 0.04
CA ILE A 7 3.55 -3.03 -1.41
C ILE A 7 4.98 -3.30 -1.85
N GLU A 8 5.14 -4.09 -2.90
CA GLU A 8 6.41 -4.48 -3.47
C GLU A 8 6.47 -4.09 -4.95
N ARG A 9 7.54 -3.45 -5.42
CA ARG A 9 7.78 -3.34 -6.86
C ARG A 9 8.34 -4.65 -7.40
N SER A 10 7.65 -5.28 -8.34
CA SER A 10 7.99 -6.63 -8.80
C SER A 10 9.37 -6.75 -9.46
N LYS A 11 9.90 -5.66 -10.01
CA LYS A 11 11.17 -5.62 -10.75
C LYS A 11 12.41 -5.79 -9.85
N ASP A 12 12.45 -5.08 -8.73
CA ASP A 12 13.64 -5.00 -7.86
C ASP A 12 13.32 -5.26 -6.39
N LYS A 13 12.11 -5.74 -6.11
CA LYS A 13 11.69 -6.20 -4.77
C LYS A 13 11.80 -5.11 -3.69
N LYS A 14 11.77 -3.84 -4.09
CA LYS A 14 11.65 -2.73 -3.14
C LYS A 14 10.27 -2.76 -2.50
N THR A 15 10.24 -2.65 -1.20
CA THR A 15 9.02 -2.78 -0.40
C THR A 15 8.75 -1.55 0.46
N ALA A 16 7.48 -1.34 0.77
CA ALA A 16 7.05 -0.52 1.89
C ALA A 16 6.01 -1.29 2.70
N PHE A 17 6.11 -1.19 4.02
CA PHE A 17 5.25 -1.90 4.95
C PHE A 17 4.29 -0.96 5.66
N PHE A 18 3.12 -1.48 5.95
CA PHE A 18 2.00 -0.74 6.51
C PHE A 18 1.37 -1.66 7.55
N PHE A 19 1.32 -1.26 8.82
CA PHE A 19 0.80 -2.12 9.88
C PHE A 19 -0.21 -1.33 10.73
N GLY A 20 -1.29 -1.98 11.16
CA GLY A 20 -2.23 -1.38 12.11
C GLY A 20 -3.21 -0.38 11.49
N PHE A 21 -3.36 0.83 12.09
CA PHE A 21 -4.42 1.83 11.79
C PHE A 21 -4.51 2.29 10.31
N ALA A 22 -3.50 1.96 9.52
CA ALA A 22 -3.44 2.15 8.08
C ALA A 22 -4.41 1.21 7.34
N ASP A 23 -4.74 0.05 7.91
CA ASP A 23 -5.56 -1.01 7.30
C ASP A 23 -6.84 -0.44 6.68
N GLY A 24 -7.70 0.23 7.45
CA GLY A 24 -8.99 0.73 6.92
C GLY A 24 -8.88 1.72 5.75
N VAL A 25 -7.81 2.52 5.70
CA VAL A 25 -7.58 3.54 4.67
C VAL A 25 -7.00 2.89 3.42
N PHE A 26 -5.96 2.07 3.59
CA PHE A 26 -5.30 1.35 2.50
C PHE A 26 -6.24 0.32 1.87
N TYR A 27 -6.96 -0.43 2.68
CA TYR A 27 -7.93 -1.42 2.25
C TYR A 27 -9.01 -0.80 1.35
N LYS A 28 -9.50 0.40 1.72
CA LYS A 28 -10.46 1.18 0.94
C LYS A 28 -9.86 1.68 -0.37
N TYR A 29 -8.71 2.36 -0.33
CA TYR A 29 -8.14 3.01 -1.51
C TYR A 29 -7.54 2.06 -2.53
N PHE A 30 -7.05 0.91 -2.07
CA PHE A 30 -6.64 -0.15 -2.96
C PHE A 30 -7.81 -1.02 -3.41
N HIS A 31 -9.07 -0.79 -3.00
CA HIS A 31 -10.21 -1.67 -3.33
C HIS A 31 -9.91 -3.14 -3.00
N CYS A 32 -9.53 -3.38 -1.74
CA CYS A 32 -9.14 -4.71 -1.28
C CYS A 32 -10.33 -5.51 -0.77
N GLU A 33 -11.55 -4.96 -0.83
CA GLU A 33 -12.83 -5.53 -0.39
C GLU A 33 -13.04 -6.99 -0.79
N ASN A 34 -12.53 -7.39 -1.97
CA ASN A 34 -12.62 -8.76 -2.48
C ASN A 34 -11.71 -9.78 -1.74
N PHE A 35 -10.80 -9.33 -0.88
CA PHE A 35 -9.88 -10.17 -0.09
C PHE A 35 -10.29 -10.27 1.39
N ASN A 36 -11.51 -9.79 1.74
CA ASN A 36 -12.08 -9.92 3.07
C ASN A 36 -12.56 -11.37 3.29
N ASN A 37 -11.76 -12.20 3.95
CA ASN A 37 -12.16 -13.57 4.27
C ASN A 37 -12.72 -13.72 5.71
N HIS A 38 -13.64 -12.82 6.10
CA HIS A 38 -14.39 -12.75 7.37
C HIS A 38 -13.56 -12.70 8.68
N PHE A 39 -12.60 -13.61 8.92
CA PHE A 39 -11.84 -13.74 10.17
C PHE A 39 -10.31 -13.67 10.00
N SER A 40 -9.77 -13.82 8.80
CA SER A 40 -8.33 -13.68 8.49
C SER A 40 -8.14 -13.20 7.05
N GLY A 41 -7.03 -12.55 6.72
CA GLY A 41 -6.70 -12.27 5.31
C GLY A 41 -6.48 -13.59 4.55
N SER A 42 -6.80 -13.66 3.26
CA SER A 42 -6.57 -14.88 2.46
C SER A 42 -5.09 -15.21 2.24
N ASN A 43 -4.17 -14.39 2.77
CA ASN A 43 -2.74 -14.38 2.47
C ASN A 43 -2.43 -14.21 0.97
N GLU A 44 -3.46 -13.88 0.19
CA GLU A 44 -3.34 -13.57 -1.22
C GLU A 44 -2.88 -12.13 -1.36
N GLY A 45 -2.55 -11.77 -2.58
CA GLY A 45 -2.18 -10.43 -2.93
C GLY A 45 -2.62 -10.12 -4.33
N LYS A 46 -2.36 -8.90 -4.77
CA LYS A 46 -2.72 -8.51 -6.13
C LYS A 46 -1.65 -7.70 -6.80
N ILE A 47 -1.54 -7.93 -8.10
CA ILE A 47 -0.71 -7.13 -8.98
C ILE A 47 -1.51 -5.89 -9.41
N ILE A 48 -0.91 -4.72 -9.26
CA ILE A 48 -1.42 -3.45 -9.75
C ILE A 48 -0.38 -2.79 -10.67
N SER A 49 -0.86 -1.91 -11.55
CA SER A 49 0.00 -1.07 -12.39
C SER A 49 0.63 0.06 -11.57
N LYS A 50 1.71 0.66 -12.10
CA LYS A 50 2.25 1.93 -11.59
C LYS A 50 1.15 2.96 -11.34
N LYS A 51 0.32 3.25 -12.35
CA LYS A 51 -0.78 4.23 -12.22
C LYS A 51 -1.75 3.90 -11.08
N GLY A 52 -2.02 2.61 -10.85
CA GLY A 52 -2.81 2.16 -9.70
C GLY A 52 -2.12 2.46 -8.37
N ALA A 53 -0.82 2.17 -8.27
CA ALA A 53 -0.02 2.42 -7.08
C ALA A 53 0.10 3.93 -6.80
N GLU A 54 0.35 4.74 -7.83
CA GLU A 54 0.44 6.19 -7.73
C GLU A 54 -0.85 6.82 -7.21
N ASN A 55 -1.99 6.47 -7.82
CA ASN A 55 -3.28 7.01 -7.44
C ASN A 55 -3.67 6.62 -6.02
N ALA A 56 -3.43 5.36 -5.63
CA ALA A 56 -3.75 4.90 -4.29
C ALA A 56 -2.86 5.57 -3.25
N LEU A 57 -1.54 5.53 -3.41
CA LEU A 57 -0.60 6.15 -2.46
C LEU A 57 -0.77 7.66 -2.37
N SER A 58 -1.01 8.35 -3.48
CA SER A 58 -1.28 9.79 -3.49
C SER A 58 -2.53 10.13 -2.68
N LYS A 59 -3.63 9.37 -2.84
CA LYS A 59 -4.85 9.57 -2.04
C LYS A 59 -4.62 9.33 -0.56
N ILE A 60 -3.85 8.29 -0.24
CA ILE A 60 -3.58 7.91 1.14
C ILE A 60 -2.71 8.97 1.82
N LEU A 61 -1.61 9.39 1.20
CA LEU A 61 -0.73 10.45 1.72
C LEU A 61 -1.45 11.79 1.93
N ASN A 62 -2.54 12.03 1.22
CA ASN A 62 -3.37 13.23 1.36
C ASN A 62 -4.60 13.04 2.27
N SER A 63 -4.80 11.85 2.84
CA SER A 63 -5.97 11.54 3.65
C SER A 63 -5.84 12.09 5.09
N GLU A 64 -6.97 12.44 5.70
CA GLU A 64 -7.00 12.94 7.09
C GLU A 64 -6.58 11.87 8.10
N GLU A 65 -6.76 10.60 7.75
CA GLU A 65 -6.37 9.46 8.56
C GLU A 65 -4.84 9.31 8.64
N ILE A 66 -4.11 9.59 7.56
CA ILE A 66 -2.64 9.62 7.59
C ILE A 66 -2.12 10.77 8.46
N LYS A 67 -2.81 11.91 8.49
CA LYS A 67 -2.42 13.04 9.37
C LYS A 67 -2.52 12.70 10.86
N LYS A 68 -3.36 11.73 11.22
CA LYS A 68 -3.56 11.25 12.60
C LYS A 68 -2.81 9.95 12.89
N TYR A 69 -1.97 9.49 11.96
CA TYR A 69 -1.26 8.25 12.12
C TYR A 69 -0.25 8.36 13.26
N PRO A 70 -0.23 7.40 14.21
CA PRO A 70 0.54 7.52 15.44
C PRO A 70 2.06 7.40 15.23
N ASP A 71 2.51 6.84 14.11
CA ASP A 71 3.91 6.58 13.81
C ASP A 71 4.38 7.41 12.59
N PRO A 72 5.01 8.58 12.81
CA PRO A 72 5.42 9.48 11.75
C PRO A 72 6.58 8.93 10.90
N ASP A 73 7.45 8.09 11.47
CA ASP A 73 8.59 7.49 10.75
C ASP A 73 8.08 6.57 9.64
N ARG A 74 7.02 5.80 9.94
CA ARG A 74 6.35 4.99 8.93
C ARG A 74 5.68 5.79 7.83
N ILE A 75 5.07 6.93 8.15
CA ILE A 75 4.53 7.81 7.10
C ILE A 75 5.65 8.32 6.20
N GLU A 76 6.81 8.63 6.78
CA GLU A 76 7.97 9.05 6.01
C GLU A 76 8.50 7.92 5.11
N ASP A 77 8.54 6.68 5.58
CA ASP A 77 8.89 5.51 4.76
C ASP A 77 7.94 5.35 3.57
N ILE A 78 6.64 5.56 3.77
CA ILE A 78 5.63 5.48 2.71
C ILE A 78 5.82 6.61 1.69
N LYS A 79 6.07 7.84 2.15
CA LYS A 79 6.39 8.96 1.27
C LYS A 79 7.66 8.70 0.48
N ASN A 80 8.69 8.15 1.12
CA ASN A 80 9.95 7.80 0.48
C ASN A 80 9.73 6.73 -0.59
N PHE A 81 8.94 5.70 -0.28
CA PHE A 81 8.57 4.70 -1.27
C PHE A 81 7.81 5.30 -2.45
N TYR A 82 6.81 6.14 -2.18
CA TYR A 82 6.07 6.85 -3.23
C TYR A 82 7.00 7.70 -4.11
N ASN A 83 7.83 8.54 -3.51
CA ASN A 83 8.68 9.50 -4.22
C ASN A 83 9.85 8.86 -4.97
N PHE A 84 10.50 7.87 -4.37
CA PHE A 84 11.74 7.28 -4.90
C PHE A 84 11.55 5.95 -5.62
N VAL A 85 10.44 5.25 -5.37
CA VAL A 85 10.16 3.96 -6.02
C VAL A 85 9.04 4.11 -7.04
N VAL A 86 7.89 4.64 -6.64
CA VAL A 86 6.69 4.67 -7.50
C VAL A 86 6.80 5.75 -8.58
N LEU A 87 7.04 7.01 -8.20
CA LEU A 87 7.15 8.10 -9.18
C LEU A 87 8.35 7.93 -10.14
N LYS A 88 9.38 7.21 -9.71
CA LYS A 88 10.58 6.91 -10.52
C LYS A 88 10.47 5.60 -11.29
N SER A 89 9.38 4.83 -11.14
CA SER A 89 9.20 3.59 -11.90
C SER A 89 8.76 3.89 -13.33
N LYS A 90 9.04 2.95 -14.22
CA LYS A 90 8.52 3.01 -15.59
C LYS A 90 7.03 2.65 -15.60
N GLU A 91 6.31 3.06 -16.64
CA GLU A 91 4.87 2.72 -16.81
C GLU A 91 4.62 1.21 -16.87
N GLU A 92 5.59 0.45 -17.39
CA GLU A 92 5.56 -1.02 -17.48
C GLU A 92 5.80 -1.73 -16.13
N ASP A 93 6.32 -1.01 -15.12
CA ASP A 93 6.58 -1.59 -13.81
C ASP A 93 5.26 -1.91 -13.09
N LYS A 94 5.26 -3.07 -12.43
CA LYS A 94 4.13 -3.56 -11.66
C LYS A 94 4.46 -3.62 -10.18
N PHE A 95 3.43 -3.49 -9.37
CA PHE A 95 3.52 -3.57 -7.93
C PHE A 95 2.64 -4.72 -7.45
N TYR A 96 3.16 -5.50 -6.52
CA TYR A 96 2.40 -6.53 -5.84
C TYR A 96 2.03 -6.01 -4.46
N ILE A 97 0.76 -6.17 -4.11
CA ILE A 97 0.25 -5.90 -2.78
C ILE A 97 0.13 -7.22 -2.07
N HIS A 98 0.78 -7.37 -0.93
CA HIS A 98 0.63 -8.50 -0.04
C HIS A 98 -0.36 -8.15 1.07
N PHE A 99 -1.31 -9.04 1.33
CA PHE A 99 -2.24 -8.97 2.46
C PHE A 99 -1.88 -10.07 3.45
N SER A 100 -1.55 -9.73 4.70
CA SER A 100 -1.30 -10.70 5.79
C SER A 100 -2.08 -10.36 7.06
#